data_AF-A0AAW8HM11-F1
#
_entry.id   AF-A0AAW8HM11-F1
#
_cell.length_a   1.000
_cell.length_b   1.000
_cell.length_c   1.000
_cell.angle_alpha   90.00
_cell.angle_beta   90.00
_cell.angle_gamma   90.00
#
_symmetry.space_group_name_H-M   'P 1'
#
loop_
_entity.id
_entity.type
_entity.pdbx_description
1 polymer ?
#
loop_
_entity_poly.entity_id
_entity_poly.type
_entity_poly.pdbx_seq_one_letter_code
_entity_poly.pdbx_strand_id
1 'polypeptide(L)'
;MPGVKPGNSTVKPIEKVPSSSETYFRVEGGGNGTQTSQNRISVNSDGSVTINSGCSGQLCVSTNGPNHAAYYLTNRRQDGSVVVFEIDAALNKQIMDAAVPQRPIPGVPKDPNAPKIVDPTKGQPSVSLELPKVWDRLIEQNSSKARVLTKEEFLNEFKN
;
A
#
# COMPACT_ATOMS: atom_id res chain seq x y z
N MET A 1 -14.45 17.91 -58.14
CA MET A 1 -14.54 16.80 -57.15
C MET A 1 -14.16 17.35 -55.77
N PRO A 2 -14.78 16.83 -54.70
CA PRO A 2 -14.99 17.50 -53.42
C PRO A 2 -13.80 17.36 -52.46
N GLY A 3 -13.80 18.21 -51.42
CA GLY A 3 -12.64 18.53 -50.59
C GLY A 3 -12.31 17.58 -49.46
N VAL A 4 -11.17 17.88 -48.83
CA VAL A 4 -10.72 17.29 -47.57
C VAL A 4 -10.52 18.44 -46.59
N LYS A 5 -11.42 18.54 -45.59
CA LYS A 5 -11.22 19.37 -44.40
C LYS A 5 -10.17 18.69 -43.50
N PRO A 6 -9.23 19.43 -42.90
CA PRO A 6 -8.41 18.88 -41.82
C PRO A 6 -9.30 18.61 -40.61
N GLY A 7 -9.39 17.34 -40.20
CA GLY A 7 -9.99 16.95 -38.94
C GLY A 7 -9.16 17.50 -37.79
N ASN A 8 -9.70 18.48 -37.09
CA ASN A 8 -9.14 18.98 -35.84
C ASN A 8 -9.46 17.96 -34.75
N SER A 9 -8.51 17.07 -34.45
CA SER A 9 -8.61 16.14 -33.31
C SER A 9 -8.38 16.91 -32.02
N THR A 10 -9.45 17.52 -31.51
CA THR A 10 -9.51 17.99 -30.13
C THR A 10 -9.57 16.77 -29.22
N VAL A 11 -8.40 16.28 -28.81
CA VAL A 11 -8.29 15.37 -27.68
C VAL A 11 -8.84 16.12 -26.47
N LYS A 12 -10.03 15.74 -26.01
CA LYS A 12 -10.59 16.22 -24.76
C LYS A 12 -9.64 15.82 -23.63
N PRO A 13 -9.35 16.70 -22.65
CA PRO A 13 -8.66 16.27 -21.44
C PRO A 13 -9.48 15.13 -20.83
N ILE A 14 -8.83 14.00 -20.54
CA ILE A 14 -9.44 12.96 -19.73
C ILE A 14 -9.68 13.61 -18.37
N GLU A 15 -10.92 13.98 -18.08
CA GLU A 15 -11.34 14.39 -16.75
C GLU A 15 -10.87 13.32 -15.77
N LYS A 16 -9.95 13.71 -14.89
CA LYS A 16 -9.54 12.91 -13.74
C LYS A 16 -10.79 12.78 -12.87
N VAL A 17 -11.56 11.71 -13.09
CA VAL A 17 -12.61 11.26 -12.16
C VAL A 17 -11.99 11.37 -10.77
N PRO A 18 -12.67 11.93 -9.75
CA PRO A 18 -12.17 11.86 -8.39
C PRO A 18 -12.12 10.37 -8.03
N SER A 19 -10.97 9.78 -8.29
CA SER A 19 -10.68 8.38 -8.03
C SER A 19 -10.63 8.30 -6.53
N SER A 20 -11.69 7.74 -5.94
CA SER A 20 -11.61 7.28 -4.56
C SER A 20 -10.36 6.44 -4.43
N SER A 21 -9.58 6.72 -3.40
CA SER A 21 -8.33 6.04 -3.11
C SER A 21 -8.32 5.70 -1.63
N GLU A 22 -7.59 4.65 -1.30
CA GLU A 22 -7.43 4.19 0.07
C GLU A 22 -5.98 4.40 0.50
N THR A 23 -5.76 4.85 1.73
CA THR A 23 -4.42 5.10 2.25
C THR A 23 -3.81 3.82 2.78
N TYR A 24 -2.57 3.56 2.37
CA TYR A 24 -1.75 2.44 2.75
C TYR A 24 -0.50 2.93 3.49
N PHE A 25 -0.11 2.15 4.49
CA PHE A 25 0.97 2.45 5.41
C PHE A 25 1.94 1.27 5.47
N ARG A 26 3.22 1.52 5.20
CA ARG A 26 4.31 0.55 5.32
C ARG A 26 5.33 1.07 6.31
N VAL A 27 5.51 0.38 7.43
CA VAL A 27 6.59 0.71 8.38
C VAL A 27 7.90 0.08 7.92
N GLU A 28 8.95 0.90 7.79
CA GLU A 28 10.29 0.48 7.36
C GLU A 28 11.37 0.89 8.37
N GLY A 29 12.44 0.10 8.46
CA GLY A 29 13.53 0.31 9.40
C GLY A 29 13.11 0.17 10.87
N GLY A 30 13.86 0.87 11.73
CA GLY A 30 13.66 0.96 13.18
C GLY A 30 13.90 -0.35 13.95
N GLY A 31 13.93 -0.27 15.27
CA GLY A 31 14.10 -1.42 16.16
C GLY A 31 15.49 -2.09 16.07
N ASN A 32 15.70 -3.12 16.89
CA ASN A 32 16.97 -3.85 16.97
C ASN A 32 16.78 -5.34 16.65
N GLY A 33 17.76 -5.93 15.97
CA GLY A 33 17.80 -7.37 15.67
C GLY A 33 16.66 -7.80 14.74
N THR A 34 15.86 -8.78 15.16
CA THR A 34 14.75 -9.34 14.36
C THR A 34 13.50 -8.43 14.30
N GLN A 35 13.51 -7.29 14.99
CA GLN A 35 12.40 -6.34 15.02
C GLN A 35 12.46 -5.32 13.87
N THR A 36 13.60 -5.25 13.17
CA THR A 36 13.82 -4.31 12.08
C THR A 36 13.05 -4.70 10.83
N SER A 37 12.35 -3.73 10.26
CA SER A 37 11.60 -3.92 9.01
C SER A 37 12.51 -3.64 7.82
N GLN A 38 12.46 -4.49 6.80
CA GLN A 38 13.22 -4.25 5.56
C GLN A 38 12.66 -3.03 4.82
N ASN A 39 13.57 -2.20 4.30
CA ASN A 39 13.26 -1.16 3.33
C ASN A 39 13.00 -1.79 1.96
N ARG A 40 11.75 -1.73 1.50
CA ARG A 40 11.28 -2.39 0.28
C ARG A 40 10.60 -1.44 -0.68
N ILE A 41 10.07 -0.32 -0.20
CA ILE A 41 9.35 0.64 -1.03
C ILE A 41 10.22 1.89 -1.25
N SER A 42 10.40 2.27 -2.51
CA SER A 42 10.95 3.56 -2.90
C SER A 42 9.83 4.47 -3.38
N VAL A 43 9.88 5.74 -2.97
CA VAL A 43 8.92 6.76 -3.39
C VAL A 43 9.47 7.48 -4.61
N ASN A 44 8.68 7.53 -5.68
CA ASN A 44 9.05 8.19 -6.92
C ASN A 44 8.67 9.67 -6.90
N SER A 45 9.31 10.49 -7.75
CA SER A 45 9.06 11.93 -7.82
C SER A 45 7.65 12.30 -8.30
N ASP A 46 6.97 11.40 -9.00
CA ASP A 46 5.58 11.55 -9.44
C ASP A 46 4.55 11.16 -8.36
N GLY A 47 5.03 10.72 -7.19
CA GLY A 47 4.20 10.25 -6.09
C GLY A 47 3.73 8.80 -6.22
N SER A 48 4.21 8.03 -7.20
CA SER A 48 4.04 6.57 -7.22
C SER A 48 5.07 5.88 -6.32
N VAL A 49 4.95 4.55 -6.17
CA VAL A 49 5.94 3.73 -5.49
C VAL A 49 6.58 2.71 -6.43
N THR A 50 7.82 2.33 -6.11
CA THR A 50 8.50 1.16 -6.67
C THR A 50 8.80 0.18 -5.56
N ILE A 51 8.49 -1.09 -5.76
CA ILE A 51 8.67 -2.17 -4.78
C ILE A 51 9.89 -2.99 -5.19
N ASN A 52 10.86 -3.12 -4.30
CA ASN A 52 11.99 -4.02 -4.50
C ASN A 52 11.53 -5.48 -4.32
N SER A 53 11.04 -6.07 -5.40
CA SER A 53 10.60 -7.47 -5.46
C SER A 53 11.76 -8.47 -5.32
N GLY A 54 13.02 -8.01 -5.34
CA GLY A 54 14.21 -8.82 -5.10
C GLY A 54 14.35 -9.31 -3.65
N CYS A 55 13.68 -8.64 -2.70
CA CYS A 55 13.72 -9.03 -1.29
C CYS A 55 12.90 -10.32 -1.02
N SER A 56 13.35 -11.13 -0.07
CA SER A 56 12.63 -12.32 0.39
C SER A 56 11.39 -11.92 1.21
N GLY A 57 10.26 -12.61 0.99
CA GLY A 57 9.04 -12.44 1.78
C GLY A 57 7.95 -11.59 1.10
N GLN A 58 6.80 -11.52 1.75
CA GLN A 58 5.62 -10.78 1.31
C GLN A 58 5.68 -9.32 1.80
N LEU A 59 4.98 -8.42 1.13
CA LEU A 59 4.92 -7.02 1.49
C LEU A 59 3.89 -6.81 2.61
N CYS A 60 4.34 -6.40 3.80
CA CYS A 60 3.43 -6.13 4.91
C CYS A 60 3.03 -4.64 4.95
N VAL A 61 1.75 -4.36 4.75
CA VAL A 61 1.16 -3.01 4.78
C VAL A 61 -0.06 -2.99 5.69
N SER A 62 -0.52 -1.80 6.06
CA SER A 62 -1.82 -1.63 6.70
C SER A 62 -2.63 -0.55 6.00
N THR A 63 -3.95 -0.67 6.09
CA THR A 63 -4.94 0.23 5.49
C THR A 63 -6.12 0.42 6.45
N ASN A 64 -7.17 1.17 6.07
CA ASN A 64 -8.29 1.50 6.94
C ASN A 64 -7.85 2.26 8.22
N GLY A 65 -6.91 3.19 8.03
CA GLY A 65 -6.42 4.07 9.07
C GLY A 65 -4.99 3.77 9.58
N PRO A 66 -4.40 4.71 10.35
CA PRO A 66 -2.97 4.74 10.69
C PRO A 66 -2.57 3.89 11.91
N ASN A 67 -3.55 3.36 12.66
CA ASN A 67 -3.36 2.81 14.01
C ASN A 67 -2.36 1.65 14.07
N HIS A 68 -2.34 0.77 13.07
CA HIS A 68 -1.35 -0.31 13.01
C HIS A 68 0.08 0.22 12.81
N ALA A 69 0.28 1.18 11.90
CA ALA A 69 1.59 1.80 11.72
C ALA A 69 2.04 2.55 12.98
N ALA A 70 1.13 3.30 13.61
CA ALA A 70 1.37 3.99 14.87
C ALA A 70 1.78 3.03 16.01
N TYR A 71 1.11 1.88 16.12
CA TYR A 71 1.43 0.85 17.11
C TYR A 71 2.87 0.35 16.93
N TYR A 72 3.28 0.02 15.70
CA TYR A 72 4.61 -0.52 15.45
C TYR A 72 5.72 0.52 15.62
N LEU A 73 5.52 1.77 15.13
CA LEU A 73 6.48 2.87 15.36
C LEU A 73 6.70 3.17 16.85
N THR A 74 5.64 3.03 17.66
CA THR A 74 5.72 3.34 19.09
C THR A 74 6.34 2.21 19.89
N ASN A 75 5.95 0.96 19.60
CA ASN A 75 6.21 -0.18 20.49
C ASN A 75 7.31 -1.14 20.02
N ARG A 76 7.65 -1.14 18.72
CA ARG A 76 8.50 -2.18 18.11
C ARG A 76 9.61 -1.65 17.22
N ARG A 77 9.40 -0.48 16.61
CA ARG A 77 10.28 0.14 15.61
C ARG A 77 10.51 1.60 15.96
N GLN A 78 11.06 1.79 17.16
CA GLN A 78 11.59 3.10 17.55
C GLN A 78 12.66 3.45 16.51
N ASP A 79 12.59 4.68 15.99
CA ASP A 79 13.39 5.22 14.88
C ASP A 79 13.07 4.65 13.48
N GLY A 80 11.95 3.94 13.34
CA GLY A 80 11.40 3.57 12.05
C GLY A 80 10.77 4.76 11.31
N SER A 81 10.57 4.57 10.01
CA SER A 81 9.82 5.49 9.15
C SER A 81 8.57 4.80 8.60
N VAL A 82 7.65 5.58 8.05
CA VAL A 82 6.45 5.07 7.39
C VAL A 82 6.41 5.59 5.97
N VAL A 83 6.36 4.66 5.02
CA VAL A 83 5.95 5.00 3.65
C VAL A 83 4.44 5.04 3.63
N VAL A 84 3.91 6.23 3.35
CA VAL A 84 2.47 6.50 3.18
C VAL A 84 2.22 6.67 1.70
N PHE A 85 1.24 5.97 1.16
CA PHE A 85 0.83 6.09 -0.23
C PHE A 85 -0.64 5.76 -0.36
N GLU A 86 -1.25 6.17 -1.47
CA GLU A 86 -2.63 5.86 -1.79
C GLU A 86 -2.67 4.81 -2.90
N ILE A 87 -3.63 3.89 -2.80
CA ILE A 87 -3.97 2.94 -3.87
C ILE A 87 -5.37 3.30 -4.38
N ASP A 88 -5.59 3.19 -5.70
CA ASP A 88 -6.93 3.36 -6.27
C ASP A 88 -7.98 2.42 -5.62
N ALA A 89 -9.24 2.86 -5.53
CA ALA A 89 -10.28 2.08 -4.87
C ALA A 89 -10.60 0.74 -5.54
N ALA A 90 -10.41 0.61 -6.86
CA ALA A 90 -10.65 -0.64 -7.57
C ALA A 90 -9.59 -1.69 -7.24
N LEU A 91 -8.30 -1.32 -7.16
CA LEU A 91 -7.25 -2.22 -6.69
C LEU A 91 -7.42 -2.51 -5.20
N ASN A 92 -7.75 -1.52 -4.36
CA ASN A 92 -8.04 -1.75 -2.95
C ASN A 92 -9.16 -2.79 -2.77
N LYS A 93 -10.25 -2.65 -3.53
CA LYS A 93 -11.35 -3.62 -3.51
C LYS A 93 -10.89 -5.02 -3.93
N GLN A 94 -10.09 -5.14 -5.00
CA GLN A 94 -9.55 -6.42 -5.45
C GLN A 94 -8.68 -7.09 -4.38
N ILE A 95 -7.82 -6.32 -3.71
CA ILE A 95 -6.99 -6.83 -2.61
C ILE A 95 -7.86 -7.34 -1.47
N MET A 96 -8.86 -6.56 -1.05
CA MET A 96 -9.73 -6.92 0.07
C MET A 96 -10.63 -8.12 -0.24
N ASP A 97 -11.19 -8.20 -1.45
CA ASP A 97 -12.02 -9.33 -1.89
C ASP A 97 -11.20 -10.64 -1.97
N ALA A 98 -9.92 -10.54 -2.34
CA ALA A 98 -9.01 -11.69 -2.42
C ALA A 98 -8.36 -12.06 -1.08
N ALA A 99 -8.48 -11.21 -0.05
CA ALA A 99 -7.77 -11.39 1.20
C ALA A 99 -8.34 -12.55 2.02
N VAL A 100 -7.45 -13.44 2.49
CA VAL A 100 -7.81 -14.60 3.32
C VAL A 100 -7.24 -14.47 4.74
N PRO A 101 -7.81 -15.15 5.74
CA PRO A 101 -7.19 -15.21 7.06
C PRO A 101 -5.79 -15.83 7.00
N GLN A 102 -4.86 -15.32 7.83
CA GLN A 102 -3.51 -15.89 7.91
C GLN A 102 -3.51 -17.36 8.38
N ARG A 103 -4.44 -17.75 9.26
CA ARG A 103 -4.60 -19.12 9.72
C ARG A 103 -5.33 -19.95 8.66
N PRO A 104 -4.81 -21.14 8.29
CA PRO A 104 -5.50 -22.03 7.37
C PRO A 104 -6.91 -22.37 7.85
N ILE A 105 -7.86 -22.38 6.93
CA ILE A 105 -9.22 -22.87 7.19
C ILE A 105 -9.25 -24.36 6.83
N PRO A 106 -9.65 -25.26 7.76
CA PRO A 106 -9.74 -26.69 7.46
C PRO A 106 -10.60 -26.96 6.21
N GLY A 107 -10.06 -27.75 5.28
CA GLY A 107 -10.77 -28.13 4.05
C GLY A 107 -10.76 -27.07 2.93
N VAL A 108 -10.20 -25.88 3.15
CA VAL A 108 -10.05 -24.86 2.10
C VAL A 108 -8.62 -24.89 1.55
N PRO A 109 -8.43 -25.12 0.24
CA PRO A 109 -7.11 -25.04 -0.38
C PRO A 109 -6.49 -23.65 -0.19
N LYS A 110 -5.20 -23.61 0.14
CA LYS A 110 -4.46 -22.36 0.31
C LYS A 110 -4.07 -21.80 -1.07
N ASP A 111 -4.56 -20.62 -1.40
CA ASP A 111 -4.03 -19.85 -2.53
C ASP A 111 -2.72 -19.15 -2.12
N PRO A 112 -1.57 -19.46 -2.75
CA PRO A 112 -0.30 -18.79 -2.46
C PRO A 112 -0.26 -17.32 -2.90
N ASN A 113 -1.15 -16.91 -3.80
CA ASN A 113 -1.23 -15.56 -4.37
C ASN A 113 -2.24 -14.66 -3.65
N ALA A 114 -3.07 -15.22 -2.77
CA ALA A 114 -4.02 -14.44 -1.98
C ALA A 114 -3.30 -13.56 -0.94
N PRO A 115 -3.67 -12.26 -0.84
CA PRO A 115 -3.32 -11.44 0.31
C PRO A 115 -3.77 -12.12 1.61
N LYS A 116 -3.03 -11.89 2.70
CA LYS A 116 -3.44 -12.39 4.02
C LYS A 116 -3.77 -11.24 4.96
N ILE A 117 -4.89 -11.34 5.66
CA ILE A 117 -5.16 -10.46 6.81
C ILE A 117 -4.35 -11.00 7.99
N VAL A 118 -3.42 -10.17 8.47
CA VAL A 118 -2.50 -10.47 9.58
C VAL A 118 -2.79 -9.56 10.76
N ASP A 119 -2.24 -9.87 11.94
CA ASP A 119 -2.30 -9.03 13.14
C ASP A 119 -3.67 -8.37 13.47
N PRO A 120 -4.82 -9.07 13.38
CA PRO A 120 -6.15 -8.43 13.46
C PRO A 120 -6.46 -7.77 14.81
N THR A 121 -5.62 -7.98 15.83
CA THR A 121 -5.75 -7.40 17.17
C THR A 121 -4.78 -6.25 17.45
N LYS A 122 -3.89 -5.90 16.50
CA LYS A 122 -2.90 -4.84 16.68
C LYS A 122 -3.30 -3.62 15.85
N GLY A 123 -3.54 -2.49 16.51
CA GLY A 123 -3.82 -1.24 15.83
C GLY A 123 -5.19 -1.19 15.13
N GLN A 124 -6.23 -1.78 15.72
CA GLN A 124 -7.61 -1.56 15.28
C GLN A 124 -7.94 -0.06 15.29
N PRO A 125 -8.75 0.46 14.34
CA PRO A 125 -9.52 -0.28 13.32
C PRO A 125 -8.77 -0.58 12.02
N SER A 126 -7.45 -0.39 11.95
CA SER A 126 -6.67 -0.70 10.76
C SER A 126 -6.76 -2.18 10.37
N VAL A 127 -6.65 -2.44 9.08
CA VAL A 127 -6.51 -3.79 8.50
C VAL A 127 -5.05 -3.98 8.08
N SER A 128 -4.40 -5.00 8.62
CA SER A 128 -3.03 -5.35 8.26
C SER A 128 -3.01 -6.47 7.24
N LEU A 129 -2.21 -6.28 6.21
CA LEU A 129 -2.15 -7.15 5.04
C LEU A 129 -0.72 -7.63 4.83
N GLU A 130 -0.58 -8.90 4.47
CA GLU A 130 0.63 -9.50 3.94
C GLU A 130 0.37 -9.84 2.47
N LEU A 131 1.01 -9.10 1.56
CA LEU A 131 0.77 -9.14 0.11
C LEU A 131 1.84 -9.98 -0.60
N PRO A 132 1.47 -11.05 -1.31
CA PRO A 132 2.39 -11.81 -2.16
C PRO A 132 2.95 -10.95 -3.31
N LYS A 133 4.14 -11.33 -3.81
CA LYS A 133 4.86 -10.56 -4.86
C LYS A 133 4.07 -10.31 -6.14
N VAL A 134 3.07 -11.16 -6.44
CA VAL A 134 2.21 -10.97 -7.63
C VAL A 134 1.44 -9.64 -7.60
N TRP A 135 1.26 -9.05 -6.42
CA TRP A 135 0.59 -7.75 -6.24
C TRP A 135 1.51 -6.55 -6.42
N ASP A 136 2.84 -6.73 -6.36
CA ASP A 136 3.81 -5.63 -6.38
C ASP A 136 3.58 -4.73 -7.60
N ARG A 137 3.54 -5.29 -8.81
CA ARG A 137 3.34 -4.53 -10.06
C ARG A 137 2.01 -3.77 -10.11
N LEU A 138 0.94 -4.36 -9.56
CA LEU A 138 -0.36 -3.69 -9.51
C LEU A 138 -0.31 -2.48 -8.59
N ILE A 139 0.36 -2.60 -7.43
CA ILE A 139 0.55 -1.50 -6.50
C ILE A 139 1.36 -0.39 -7.14
N GLU A 140 2.47 -0.71 -7.80
CA GLU A 140 3.31 0.28 -8.49
C GLU A 140 2.49 1.09 -9.52
N GLN A 141 1.68 0.41 -10.34
CA GLN A 141 0.87 1.03 -11.39
C GLN A 141 -0.30 1.88 -10.89
N ASN A 142 -0.77 1.61 -9.67
CA ASN A 142 -1.99 2.21 -9.13
C ASN A 142 -1.75 3.01 -7.83
N SER A 143 -0.48 3.26 -7.52
CA SER A 143 -0.07 4.03 -6.36
C SER A 143 0.01 5.52 -6.69
N SER A 144 -0.31 6.35 -5.70
CA SER A 144 -0.16 7.80 -5.81
C SER A 144 0.09 8.46 -4.44
N LYS A 145 0.44 9.74 -4.45
CA LYS A 145 0.70 10.58 -3.25
C LYS A 145 1.66 9.95 -2.23
N ALA A 146 2.58 9.13 -2.73
CA ALA A 146 3.57 8.46 -1.92
C ALA A 146 4.55 9.45 -1.29
N ARG A 147 4.87 9.23 -0.02
CA ARG A 147 5.84 10.00 0.76
C ARG A 147 6.37 9.16 1.91
N VAL A 148 7.56 9.50 2.38
CA VAL A 148 8.16 8.90 3.58
C VAL A 148 8.02 9.88 4.72
N LEU A 149 7.48 9.41 5.84
CA LEU A 149 7.35 10.18 7.07
C LEU A 149 8.24 9.57 8.15
N THR A 150 8.96 10.41 8.87
CA THR A 150 9.55 10.05 10.16
C THR A 150 8.44 9.72 11.16
N LYS A 151 8.81 9.08 12.28
CA LYS A 151 7.86 8.81 13.37
C LYS A 151 7.13 10.07 13.83
N GLU A 152 7.84 11.18 14.00
CA GLU A 152 7.26 12.43 14.49
C GLU A 152 6.27 13.01 13.47
N GLU A 153 6.66 13.13 12.20
CA GLU A 153 5.79 13.60 11.12
C GLU A 153 4.53 12.74 10.99
N PHE A 154 4.68 11.41 11.06
CA PHE A 154 3.56 10.49 10.98
C PHE A 154 2.58 10.67 12.14
N LEU A 155 3.08 10.78 13.37
CA LEU A 155 2.22 10.96 14.54
C LEU A 155 1.53 12.33 14.53
N ASN A 156 2.21 13.39 14.07
CA ASN A 156 1.61 14.71 13.93
C ASN A 156 0.52 14.76 12.85
N GLU A 157 0.70 14.04 11.75
CA GLU A 157 -0.28 14.00 10.66
C GLU A 157 -1.51 13.16 11.00
N PHE A 158 -1.32 12.02 11.68
CA PHE A 158 -2.34 10.97 11.76
C PHE A 158 -2.86 10.66 13.18
N LYS A 159 -2.33 11.31 14.23
CA LYS A 159 -2.69 11.01 15.63
C LYS A 159 -3.27 12.22 16.39
N ASN A 160 -4.02 13.07 15.71
CA ASN A 160 -4.84 14.12 16.34
C ASN A 160 -6.20 13.56 16.80
#